data_AF-A0A7H1MJZ7-F1
#
_entry.id   AF-A0A7H1MJZ7-F1
#
_cell.length_a   1.000
_cell.length_b   1.000
_cell.length_c   1.000
_cell.angle_alpha   90.00
_cell.angle_beta   90.00
_cell.angle_gamma   90.00
#
_symmetry.space_group_name_H-M   'P 1'
#
loop_
_entity.id
_entity.type
_entity.pdbx_description
1 polymer ?
#
loop_
_entity_poly.entity_id
_entity_poly.type
_entity_poly.pdbx_seq_one_letter_code
_entity_poly.pdbx_strand_id
1 'polypeptide(L)'
;MNNIYFTRWPDNLSDVAVTGTDIRYLEDGKVYFSNETFSPGKVLCTWRSKTNYIEQGIKPTLPLLESGQKYKLTAQLESDNGLSVQLQIIFYDINQEKIDGIILKGLSDKFTYPDDAVSYEISLLNLNNKWLKFDYLEINNVKDKRIVTAHLGKHGSFIFTTPAINGAVGKRLGITFSRGPSTITEVPELIDKSVLGGIIHVYTDGNNLKELLNEIKNKFEFKNLSVLEHQKNCFYHLTDSEIKQIKYFLSKNN
;
A
#
# COMPACT_ATOMS: atom_id res chain seq x y z
N MET A 1 12.28 5.95 11.21
CA MET A 1 12.59 5.65 9.78
C MET A 1 11.42 6.17 8.95
N ASN A 2 11.61 6.90 7.84
CA ASN A 2 10.47 7.40 7.06
C ASN A 2 10.00 6.35 6.06
N ASN A 3 9.10 5.48 6.49
CA ASN A 3 8.53 4.48 5.61
C ASN A 3 7.23 4.99 5.00
N ILE A 4 6.94 4.51 3.79
CA ILE A 4 5.66 4.70 3.12
C ILE A 4 5.00 3.34 3.06
N TYR A 5 3.73 3.29 3.44
CA TYR A 5 2.99 2.05 3.55
C TYR A 5 1.81 2.06 2.59
N PHE A 6 1.66 0.97 1.85
CA PHE A 6 0.50 0.73 0.98
C PHE A 6 -0.29 -0.45 1.52
N THR A 7 -1.58 -0.25 1.71
CA THR A 7 -2.50 -1.28 2.19
C THR A 7 -3.57 -1.54 1.12
N ARG A 8 -3.81 -2.80 0.79
CA ARG A 8 -4.88 -3.22 -0.14
C ARG A 8 -6.21 -3.42 0.58
N TRP A 9 -7.27 -3.70 -0.18
CA TRP A 9 -8.57 -4.07 0.38
C TRP A 9 -8.43 -5.20 1.41
N PRO A 10 -9.19 -5.22 2.52
CA PRO A 10 -9.08 -6.28 3.51
C PRO A 10 -9.43 -7.65 2.90
N ASP A 11 -8.55 -8.63 3.07
CA ASP A 11 -8.77 -9.99 2.56
C ASP A 11 -9.82 -10.75 3.40
N ASN A 12 -10.10 -10.29 4.63
CA ASN A 12 -11.03 -10.96 5.52
C ASN A 12 -12.46 -10.41 5.40
N LEU A 13 -13.42 -11.30 5.21
CA LEU A 13 -14.84 -10.97 5.13
C LEU A 13 -15.41 -10.38 6.43
N SER A 14 -14.84 -10.68 7.61
CA SER A 14 -15.26 -10.03 8.87
C SER A 14 -15.03 -8.53 8.88
N ASP A 15 -14.13 -8.07 8.00
CA ASP A 15 -13.66 -6.70 7.95
C ASP A 15 -14.37 -5.92 6.84
N VAL A 16 -15.34 -6.56 6.16
CA VAL A 16 -16.04 -6.03 5.00
C VAL A 16 -17.55 -6.21 5.16
N ALA A 17 -18.32 -5.20 4.78
CA ALA A 17 -19.77 -5.25 4.81
C ALA A 17 -20.30 -6.06 3.62
N VAL A 18 -20.46 -7.38 3.82
CA VAL A 18 -20.84 -8.34 2.77
C VAL A 18 -22.35 -8.41 2.49
N THR A 19 -23.20 -8.01 3.44
CA THR A 19 -24.65 -8.20 3.32
C THR A 19 -25.25 -7.32 2.22
N GLY A 20 -25.78 -7.97 1.17
CA GLY A 20 -26.40 -7.28 0.03
C GLY A 20 -25.39 -6.59 -0.90
N THR A 21 -24.10 -6.91 -0.76
CA THR A 21 -23.01 -6.29 -1.51
C THR A 21 -22.51 -7.22 -2.61
N ASP A 22 -22.22 -6.67 -3.79
CA ASP A 22 -21.41 -7.32 -4.82
C ASP A 22 -19.95 -6.87 -4.69
N ILE A 23 -19.03 -7.84 -4.53
CA ILE A 23 -17.59 -7.61 -4.36
C ILE A 23 -16.85 -8.40 -5.43
N ARG A 24 -16.10 -7.70 -6.29
CA ARG A 24 -15.32 -8.29 -7.38
C ARG A 24 -13.85 -7.89 -7.29
N TYR A 25 -12.98 -8.89 -7.18
CA TYR A 25 -11.52 -8.71 -7.23
C TYR A 25 -11.07 -8.70 -8.68
N LEU A 26 -10.52 -7.58 -9.13
CA LEU A 26 -10.17 -7.35 -10.53
C LEU A 26 -8.72 -7.78 -10.80
N GLU A 27 -8.40 -8.02 -12.08
CA GLU A 27 -7.06 -8.44 -12.51
C GLU A 27 -5.99 -7.36 -12.27
N ASP A 28 -6.38 -6.09 -12.32
CA ASP A 28 -5.54 -4.93 -11.99
C ASP A 28 -5.34 -4.75 -10.48
N GLY A 29 -5.70 -5.75 -9.65
CA GLY A 29 -5.52 -5.73 -8.20
C GLY A 29 -6.51 -4.85 -7.44
N LYS A 30 -7.39 -4.14 -8.15
CA LYS A 30 -8.44 -3.30 -7.55
C LYS A 30 -9.63 -4.12 -7.11
N VAL A 31 -10.42 -3.57 -6.19
CA VAL A 31 -11.66 -4.18 -5.70
C VAL A 31 -12.84 -3.31 -6.09
N TYR A 32 -13.76 -3.88 -6.86
CA TYR A 32 -15.06 -3.28 -7.10
C TYR A 32 -16.02 -3.69 -5.98
N PHE A 33 -16.68 -2.71 -5.39
CA PHE A 33 -17.67 -2.89 -4.33
C PHE A 33 -18.92 -2.11 -4.72
N SER A 34 -20.08 -2.75 -4.71
CA SER A 34 -21.36 -2.06 -4.91
C SER A 34 -22.44 -2.54 -3.96
N ASN A 35 -23.16 -1.59 -3.39
CA ASN A 35 -24.34 -1.82 -2.58
C ASN A 35 -25.19 -0.54 -2.55
N GLU A 36 -26.32 -0.55 -3.26
CA GLU A 36 -27.20 0.61 -3.39
C GLU A 36 -28.07 0.86 -2.14
N THR A 37 -28.09 -0.09 -1.21
CA THR A 37 -29.03 -0.08 -0.07
C THR A 37 -28.39 0.32 1.26
N PHE A 38 -27.06 0.52 1.30
CA PHE A 38 -26.41 0.91 2.55
C PHE A 38 -26.84 2.30 3.00
N SER A 39 -27.23 2.39 4.27
CA SER A 39 -27.49 3.66 4.91
C SER A 39 -26.20 4.49 5.02
N PRO A 40 -26.29 5.82 4.94
CA PRO A 40 -25.18 6.71 5.28
C PRO A 40 -24.65 6.43 6.70
N GLY A 41 -23.34 6.57 6.89
CA GLY A 41 -22.62 6.31 8.14
C GLY A 41 -22.25 4.85 8.41
N LYS A 42 -22.67 3.89 7.56
CA LYS A 42 -22.27 2.48 7.70
C LYS A 42 -20.83 2.26 7.27
N VAL A 43 -20.11 1.43 8.00
CA VAL A 43 -18.76 0.98 7.64
C VAL A 43 -18.85 0.01 6.46
N LEU A 44 -18.17 0.30 5.37
CA LEU A 44 -18.02 -0.57 4.20
C LEU A 44 -16.90 -1.59 4.41
N CYS A 45 -15.77 -1.14 4.96
CA CYS A 45 -14.65 -1.99 5.33
C CYS A 45 -13.77 -1.34 6.39
N THR A 46 -12.98 -2.17 7.10
CA THR A 46 -12.05 -1.74 8.14
C THR A 46 -10.67 -2.39 7.96
N TRP A 47 -9.62 -1.60 8.14
CA TRP A 47 -8.24 -2.05 8.25
C TRP A 47 -7.76 -1.92 9.70
N ARG A 48 -6.90 -2.83 10.16
CA ARG A 48 -6.47 -2.90 11.56
C ARG A 48 -4.96 -3.03 11.69
N SER A 49 -4.36 -2.30 12.63
CA SER A 49 -2.93 -2.38 12.93
C SER A 49 -2.56 -3.51 13.89
N LYS A 50 -3.56 -4.05 14.61
CA LYS A 50 -3.41 -5.15 15.56
C LYS A 50 -4.59 -6.11 15.39
N THR A 51 -4.28 -7.40 15.30
CA THR A 51 -5.27 -8.47 15.20
C THR A 51 -4.81 -9.66 16.04
N ASN A 52 -5.75 -10.45 16.55
CA ASN A 52 -5.43 -11.68 17.28
C ASN A 52 -5.19 -12.81 16.29
N TYR A 53 -3.95 -12.93 15.78
CA TYR A 53 -3.59 -13.97 14.82
C TYR A 53 -3.85 -15.39 15.35
N ILE A 54 -3.58 -15.64 16.63
CA ILE A 54 -3.74 -16.98 17.25
C ILE A 54 -5.21 -17.41 17.31
N GLU A 55 -6.11 -16.48 17.65
CA GLU A 55 -7.53 -16.80 17.86
C GLU A 55 -8.35 -16.74 16.57
N GLN A 56 -8.04 -15.77 15.70
CA GLN A 56 -8.88 -15.45 14.54
C GLN A 56 -8.19 -15.78 13.21
N GLY A 57 -6.88 -16.09 13.20
CA GLY A 57 -6.10 -16.31 11.97
C GLY A 57 -5.90 -15.06 11.12
N ILE A 58 -6.32 -13.89 11.62
CA ILE A 58 -6.32 -12.63 10.87
C ILE A 58 -4.97 -11.95 11.04
N LYS A 59 -4.34 -11.57 9.93
CA LYS A 59 -3.13 -10.77 9.94
C LYS A 59 -3.47 -9.28 9.97
N PRO A 60 -2.65 -8.44 10.62
CA PRO A 60 -2.82 -7.00 10.54
C PRO A 60 -2.77 -6.52 9.08
N THR A 61 -3.60 -5.54 8.77
CA THR A 61 -3.69 -4.90 7.44
C THR A 61 -3.17 -3.45 7.47
N LEU A 62 -2.76 -2.96 8.65
CA LEU A 62 -2.10 -1.67 8.80
C LEU A 62 -0.72 -1.83 9.46
N PRO A 63 0.24 -0.95 9.14
CA PRO A 63 1.55 -0.92 9.78
C PRO A 63 1.44 -0.37 11.22
N LEU A 64 2.45 -0.67 12.03
CA LEU A 64 2.66 0.03 13.29
C LEU A 64 3.22 1.43 13.01
N LEU A 65 2.68 2.44 13.69
CA LEU A 65 3.09 3.84 13.58
C LEU A 65 3.86 4.28 14.81
N GLU A 66 4.71 5.30 14.66
CA GLU A 66 5.49 5.87 15.75
C GLU A 66 4.64 6.92 16.51
N SER A 67 4.56 6.80 17.84
CA SER A 67 3.93 7.76 18.76
C SER A 67 4.37 9.20 18.50
N GLY A 68 3.39 10.12 18.50
CA GLY A 68 3.62 11.56 18.35
C GLY A 68 4.00 12.03 16.94
N GLN A 69 4.09 11.11 15.96
CA GLN A 69 4.40 11.47 14.58
C GLN A 69 3.16 11.88 13.77
N LYS A 70 3.39 12.73 12.78
CA LYS A 70 2.36 13.18 11.83
C LYS A 70 2.43 12.35 10.56
N TYR A 71 1.30 11.78 10.20
CA TYR A 71 1.12 10.99 8.99
C TYR A 71 0.08 11.64 8.08
N LYS A 72 0.18 11.36 6.79
CA LYS A 72 -0.87 11.64 5.82
C LYS A 72 -1.45 10.30 5.38
N LEU A 73 -2.76 10.19 5.45
CA LEU A 73 -3.52 9.06 4.94
C LEU A 73 -4.15 9.48 3.61
N THR A 74 -4.00 8.65 2.58
CA THR A 74 -4.64 8.84 1.29
C THR A 74 -5.31 7.55 0.85
N ALA A 75 -6.60 7.58 0.53
CA ALA A 75 -7.29 6.50 -0.15
C ALA A 75 -7.36 6.80 -1.65
N GLN A 76 -6.87 5.86 -2.47
CA GLN A 76 -7.14 5.87 -3.89
C GLN A 76 -8.28 4.95 -4.26
N LEU A 77 -9.32 5.56 -4.82
CA LEU A 77 -10.50 4.89 -5.30
C LEU A 77 -11.21 5.75 -6.34
N GLU A 78 -12.00 5.09 -7.18
CA GLU A 78 -13.00 5.71 -8.04
C GLU A 78 -14.38 5.41 -7.44
N SER A 79 -15.33 6.33 -7.57
CA SER A 79 -16.69 6.12 -7.08
C SER A 79 -17.72 6.81 -7.96
N ASP A 80 -18.99 6.46 -7.73
CA ASP A 80 -20.13 6.97 -8.48
C ASP A 80 -20.29 8.49 -8.41
N ASN A 81 -19.84 9.11 -7.32
CA ASN A 81 -19.82 10.55 -7.12
C ASN A 81 -18.62 10.98 -6.26
N GLY A 82 -18.13 12.21 -6.41
CA GLY A 82 -16.84 12.63 -5.84
C GLY A 82 -16.70 12.62 -4.32
N LEU A 83 -17.79 12.43 -3.56
CA LEU A 83 -17.82 12.37 -2.09
C LEU A 83 -18.76 11.27 -1.59
N SER A 84 -18.68 10.08 -2.19
CA SER A 84 -19.58 8.98 -1.86
C SER A 84 -19.23 8.27 -0.55
N VAL A 85 -17.98 8.40 -0.11
CA VAL A 85 -17.39 7.72 1.04
C VAL A 85 -16.49 8.64 1.87
N GLN A 86 -16.22 8.26 3.11
CA GLN A 86 -15.40 9.01 4.04
C GLN A 86 -14.49 8.11 4.85
N LEU A 87 -13.28 8.59 5.20
CA LEU A 87 -12.36 7.84 6.06
C LEU A 87 -12.56 8.22 7.52
N GLN A 88 -12.58 7.20 8.38
CA GLN A 88 -12.55 7.33 9.83
C GLN A 88 -11.32 6.60 10.38
N ILE A 89 -10.68 7.16 11.40
CA ILE A 89 -9.58 6.56 12.14
C ILE A 89 -10.01 6.46 13.61
N ILE A 90 -9.80 5.33 14.26
CA ILE A 90 -10.02 5.14 15.70
C ILE A 90 -8.72 4.66 16.33
N PHE A 91 -8.31 5.29 17.44
CA PHE A 91 -7.11 4.94 18.18
C PHE A 91 -7.45 4.23 19.48
N TYR A 92 -6.65 3.23 19.84
CA TYR A 92 -6.86 2.37 21.00
C TYR A 92 -5.61 2.32 21.89
N ASP A 93 -5.85 2.25 23.20
CA ASP A 93 -4.81 2.09 24.23
C ASP A 93 -4.39 0.63 24.42
N ILE A 94 -3.50 0.38 25.39
CA ILE A 94 -3.03 -0.96 25.74
C ILE A 94 -4.15 -1.91 26.21
N ASN A 95 -5.24 -1.35 26.76
CA ASN A 95 -6.41 -2.08 27.24
C ASN A 95 -7.47 -2.29 26.13
N GLN A 96 -7.20 -1.84 24.90
CA GLN A 96 -8.14 -1.81 23.77
C GLN A 96 -9.34 -0.87 23.97
N GLU A 97 -9.20 0.12 24.84
CA GLU A 97 -10.18 1.18 25.00
C GLU A 97 -9.93 2.29 23.96
N LYS A 98 -11.02 2.85 23.43
CA LYS A 98 -10.93 3.95 22.47
C LYS A 98 -10.38 5.19 23.17
N ILE A 99 -9.24 5.68 22.69
CA ILE A 99 -8.65 6.95 23.12
C ILE A 99 -9.34 8.11 22.40
N ASP A 100 -9.37 8.04 21.07
CA ASP A 100 -9.87 9.11 20.21
C ASP A 100 -10.33 8.55 18.85
N GLY A 101 -11.06 9.36 18.08
CA GLY A 101 -11.40 9.05 16.70
C GLY A 101 -11.52 10.28 15.82
N ILE A 102 -10.96 10.19 14.62
CA ILE A 102 -10.92 11.27 13.64
C ILE A 102 -11.75 10.86 12.43
N ILE A 103 -12.56 11.78 11.93
CA ILE A 103 -13.23 11.64 10.63
C ILE A 103 -12.56 12.62 9.67
N LEU A 104 -12.03 12.11 8.55
CA LEU A 104 -11.33 12.92 7.57
C LEU A 104 -12.31 13.70 6.68
N LYS A 105 -11.95 14.91 6.29
CA LYS A 105 -12.80 15.77 5.43
C LYS A 105 -12.84 15.33 3.97
N GLY A 106 -12.04 14.34 3.59
CA GLY A 106 -11.99 13.75 2.27
C GLY A 106 -11.17 12.47 2.27
N LEU A 107 -10.71 12.06 1.08
CA LEU A 107 -9.91 10.84 0.91
C LEU A 107 -8.42 11.05 1.13
N SER A 108 -7.97 12.28 1.41
CA SER A 108 -6.57 12.58 1.69
C SER A 108 -6.47 13.65 2.75
N ASP A 109 -5.93 13.30 3.93
CA ASP A 109 -5.77 14.26 5.03
C ASP A 109 -4.63 13.84 5.97
N LYS A 110 -4.21 14.77 6.83
CA LYS A 110 -3.16 14.57 7.82
C LYS A 110 -3.76 14.25 9.19
N PHE A 111 -3.12 13.35 9.91
CA PHE A 111 -3.43 13.05 11.30
C PHE A 111 -2.15 12.93 12.13
N THR A 112 -2.28 13.06 13.44
CA THR A 112 -1.19 12.80 14.39
C THR A 112 -1.51 11.49 15.09
N TYR A 113 -0.55 10.56 15.11
CA TYR A 113 -0.72 9.32 15.86
C TYR A 113 -0.52 9.64 17.36
N PRO A 114 -1.53 9.42 18.22
CA PRO A 114 -1.44 9.79 19.64
C PRO A 114 -0.30 9.07 20.36
N ASP A 115 0.30 9.72 21.37
CA ASP A 115 1.43 9.13 22.10
C ASP A 115 1.03 7.84 22.86
N ASP A 116 -0.20 7.85 23.38
CA ASP A 116 -0.78 6.83 24.26
C ASP A 116 -1.37 5.65 23.46
N ALA A 117 -1.44 5.77 22.13
CA ALA A 117 -2.06 4.77 21.26
C ALA A 117 -1.09 3.62 20.96
N VAL A 118 -1.56 2.39 21.14
CA VAL A 118 -0.79 1.18 20.78
C VAL A 118 -1.32 0.51 19.50
N SER A 119 -2.55 0.81 19.12
CA SER A 119 -3.17 0.31 17.90
C SER A 119 -4.21 1.26 17.35
N TYR A 120 -4.54 1.09 16.07
CA TYR A 120 -5.54 1.89 15.40
C TYR A 120 -6.26 1.08 14.32
N GLU A 121 -7.44 1.59 13.97
CA GLU A 121 -8.26 1.09 12.89
C GLU A 121 -8.57 2.24 11.93
N ILE A 122 -8.65 1.92 10.64
CA ILE A 122 -9.13 2.83 9.61
C ILE A 122 -10.38 2.20 9.01
N SER A 123 -11.45 2.96 8.87
CA SER A 123 -12.70 2.49 8.27
C SER A 123 -13.11 3.38 7.11
N LEU A 124 -13.63 2.76 6.06
CA LEU A 124 -14.30 3.46 4.97
C LEU A 124 -15.80 3.51 5.26
N LEU A 125 -16.33 4.69 5.51
CA LEU A 125 -17.74 4.94 5.78
C LEU A 125 -18.48 5.25 4.49
N ASN A 126 -19.68 4.71 4.35
CA ASN A 126 -20.63 5.06 3.31
C ASN A 126 -21.23 6.44 3.61
N LEU A 127 -21.23 7.36 2.65
CA LEU A 127 -22.03 8.59 2.72
C LEU A 127 -23.25 8.49 1.81
N ASN A 128 -23.05 8.10 0.55
CA ASN A 128 -24.12 7.85 -0.42
C ASN A 128 -23.54 7.09 -1.63
N ASN A 129 -22.77 6.04 -1.36
CA ASN A 129 -22.05 5.29 -2.38
C ASN A 129 -22.91 4.18 -2.96
N LYS A 130 -23.11 4.19 -4.27
CA LYS A 130 -23.70 3.05 -4.99
C LYS A 130 -22.65 2.02 -5.37
N TRP A 131 -21.52 2.49 -5.88
CA TRP A 131 -20.38 1.67 -6.25
C TRP A 131 -19.08 2.43 -6.07
N LEU A 132 -18.03 1.69 -5.73
CA LEU A 132 -16.65 2.17 -5.73
C LEU A 132 -15.71 1.12 -6.32
N LYS A 133 -14.60 1.60 -6.87
CA LYS A 133 -13.45 0.80 -7.30
C LYS A 133 -12.26 1.23 -6.46
N PHE A 134 -11.95 0.45 -5.44
CA PHE A 134 -10.85 0.70 -4.52
C PHE A 134 -9.52 0.21 -5.10
N ASP A 135 -8.47 1.02 -4.98
CA ASP A 135 -7.10 0.66 -5.35
C ASP A 135 -6.26 0.36 -4.09
N TYR A 136 -5.95 1.39 -3.30
CA TYR A 136 -5.15 1.25 -2.08
C TYR A 136 -5.35 2.37 -1.06
N LEU A 137 -4.94 2.10 0.18
CA LEU A 137 -4.61 3.11 1.17
C LEU A 137 -3.10 3.35 1.17
N GLU A 138 -2.69 4.61 1.17
CA GLU A 138 -1.31 5.06 1.35
C GLU A 138 -1.20 5.79 2.70
N ILE A 139 -0.24 5.36 3.51
CA ILE A 139 0.15 6.05 4.75
C ILE A 139 1.61 6.46 4.62
N ASN A 140 1.85 7.77 4.62
CA ASN A 140 3.20 8.32 4.57
C ASN A 140 3.46 9.26 5.74
N ASN A 141 4.68 9.22 6.29
CA ASN A 141 5.10 10.22 7.27
C ASN A 141 5.15 11.60 6.57
N VAL A 142 4.60 12.64 7.18
CA VAL A 142 4.56 14.00 6.57
C VAL A 142 5.96 14.59 6.37
N LYS A 143 6.96 14.10 7.09
CA LYS A 143 8.37 14.46 6.90
C LYS A 143 8.95 13.86 5.62
N ASP A 144 8.40 12.75 5.14
CA ASP A 144 8.79 12.13 3.88
C ASP A 144 8.25 12.96 2.71
N LYS A 145 9.16 13.42 1.86
CA LYS A 145 8.84 14.24 0.69
C LYS A 145 8.97 13.48 -0.62
N ARG A 146 9.20 12.16 -0.59
CA ARG A 146 9.29 11.35 -1.81
C ARG A 146 7.99 11.44 -2.60
N ILE A 147 8.11 11.57 -3.92
CA ILE A 147 6.98 11.41 -4.83
C ILE A 147 6.84 9.91 -5.08
N VAL A 148 5.63 9.39 -4.89
CA VAL A 148 5.34 7.96 -5.05
C VAL A 148 4.34 7.73 -6.17
N THR A 149 4.67 6.78 -7.02
CA THR A 149 3.77 6.26 -8.05
C THR A 149 3.64 4.76 -7.83
N ALA A 150 2.50 4.32 -7.30
CA ALA A 150 2.19 2.91 -7.14
C ALA A 150 1.49 2.36 -8.38
N HIS A 151 1.88 1.15 -8.77
CA HIS A 151 1.12 0.31 -9.67
C HIS A 151 0.90 -1.03 -8.98
N LEU A 152 -0.36 -1.29 -8.65
CA LEU A 152 -0.76 -2.53 -8.01
C LEU A 152 -1.39 -3.46 -9.05
N GLY A 153 -1.08 -4.73 -8.92
CA GLY A 153 -1.59 -5.80 -9.78
C GLY A 153 -1.81 -7.07 -8.96
N LYS A 154 -2.52 -8.04 -9.55
CA LYS A 154 -2.91 -9.27 -8.86
C LYS A 154 -1.71 -10.13 -8.41
N HIS A 155 -0.74 -10.34 -9.30
CA HIS A 155 0.44 -11.20 -9.06
C HIS A 155 1.76 -10.43 -8.86
N GLY A 156 1.71 -9.12 -9.08
CA GLY A 156 2.88 -8.28 -9.08
C GLY A 156 2.51 -6.82 -8.90
N SER A 157 3.38 -6.05 -8.27
CA SER A 157 3.22 -4.62 -8.10
C SER A 157 4.57 -3.95 -8.13
N PHE A 158 4.62 -2.73 -8.63
CA PHE A 158 5.81 -1.92 -8.53
C PHE A 158 5.45 -0.53 -8.01
N ILE A 159 6.26 -0.06 -7.07
CA ILE A 159 6.12 1.26 -6.48
C ILE A 159 7.39 2.03 -6.83
N PHE A 160 7.21 3.11 -7.56
CA PHE A 160 8.30 3.98 -7.95
C PHE A 160 8.37 5.18 -7.00
N THR A 161 9.52 5.38 -6.37
CA THR A 161 9.76 6.52 -5.48
C THR A 161 10.87 7.40 -6.03
N THR A 162 10.65 8.72 -6.02
CA THR A 162 11.66 9.71 -6.41
C THR A 162 11.82 10.78 -5.33
N PRO A 163 13.01 11.37 -5.16
CA PRO A 163 13.19 12.54 -4.32
C PRO A 163 12.32 13.71 -4.81
N ALA A 164 11.80 14.53 -3.90
CA ALA A 164 10.96 15.69 -4.19
C ALA A 164 11.60 16.75 -5.12
N ILE A 165 12.92 16.69 -5.29
CA ILE A 165 13.68 17.65 -6.08
C ILE A 165 13.69 17.17 -7.53
N ASN A 166 12.93 17.87 -8.37
CA ASN A 166 12.99 17.76 -9.83
C ASN A 166 14.46 17.72 -10.29
N GLY A 167 14.91 16.59 -10.83
CA GLY A 167 16.17 16.59 -11.58
C GLY A 167 16.97 15.31 -11.49
N ALA A 168 16.52 14.27 -12.18
CA ALA A 168 17.40 13.24 -12.70
C ALA A 168 16.74 12.35 -13.76
N VAL A 169 16.09 12.96 -14.77
CA VAL A 169 15.89 12.24 -16.03
C VAL A 169 17.30 11.88 -16.53
N GLY A 170 17.68 10.59 -16.48
CA GLY A 170 18.99 10.10 -16.92
C GLY A 170 20.04 9.75 -15.84
N LYS A 171 19.68 9.62 -14.55
CA LYS A 171 20.61 9.08 -13.53
C LYS A 171 20.20 7.69 -13.04
N ARG A 172 21.16 7.00 -12.42
CA ARG A 172 21.06 5.61 -11.92
C ARG A 172 19.75 5.38 -11.16
N LEU A 173 18.92 4.47 -11.66
CA LEU A 173 17.71 3.97 -11.01
C LEU A 173 18.04 2.68 -10.25
N GLY A 174 17.62 2.59 -8.98
CA GLY A 174 17.70 1.36 -8.20
C GLY A 174 16.45 0.50 -8.37
N ILE A 175 16.60 -0.82 -8.37
CA ILE A 175 15.46 -1.75 -8.34
C ILE A 175 15.63 -2.72 -7.18
N THR A 176 14.62 -2.82 -6.33
CA THR A 176 14.58 -3.74 -5.20
C THR A 176 13.42 -4.70 -5.37
N PHE A 177 13.65 -5.97 -5.08
CA PHE A 177 12.60 -6.99 -5.13
C PHE A 177 12.30 -7.51 -3.73
N SER A 178 11.02 -7.56 -3.42
CA SER A 178 10.48 -8.07 -2.17
C SER A 178 9.42 -9.12 -2.45
N ARG A 179 9.38 -10.15 -1.62
CA ARG A 179 8.31 -11.13 -1.57
C ARG A 179 7.58 -10.94 -0.25
N GLY A 180 6.26 -11.05 -0.24
CA GLY A 180 5.49 -10.85 0.98
C GLY A 180 3.99 -10.92 0.75
N PRO A 181 3.20 -10.95 1.84
CA PRO A 181 1.76 -10.87 1.74
C PRO A 181 1.36 -9.55 1.05
N SER A 182 0.41 -9.63 0.14
CA SER A 182 -0.12 -8.51 -0.64
C SER A 182 -0.88 -7.47 0.18
N THR A 183 -1.09 -7.71 1.49
CA THR A 183 -1.94 -6.88 2.36
C THR A 183 -1.31 -5.55 2.74
N ILE A 184 -0.02 -5.56 3.12
CA ILE A 184 0.76 -4.36 3.48
C ILE A 184 2.09 -4.39 2.75
N THR A 185 2.38 -3.30 2.07
CA THR A 185 3.64 -3.07 1.37
C THR A 185 4.38 -1.90 2.02
N GLU A 186 5.53 -2.19 2.63
CA GLU A 186 6.40 -1.19 3.25
C GLU A 186 7.53 -0.78 2.30
N VAL A 187 7.58 0.51 1.99
CA VAL A 187 8.59 1.12 1.12
C VAL A 187 9.57 1.91 1.98
N PRO A 188 10.74 1.34 2.30
CA PRO A 188 11.72 1.99 3.17
C PRO A 188 12.33 3.22 2.48
N GLU A 189 12.75 4.19 3.29
CA GLU A 189 13.62 5.26 2.82
C GLU A 189 15.01 4.69 2.50
N LEU A 190 15.39 4.74 1.24
CA LEU A 190 16.73 4.37 0.81
C LEU A 190 17.66 5.57 0.95
N ILE A 191 18.64 5.41 1.85
CA ILE A 191 19.63 6.43 2.20
C ILE A 191 20.80 6.44 1.19
N ASP A 192 20.80 5.52 0.21
CA ASP A 192 21.86 5.42 -0.78
C ASP A 192 21.84 6.62 -1.76
N LYS A 193 22.79 7.55 -1.54
CA LYS A 193 23.00 8.75 -2.34
C LYS A 193 23.46 8.47 -3.78
N SER A 194 23.83 7.22 -4.10
CA SER A 194 24.21 6.83 -5.46
C SER A 194 23.01 6.67 -6.42
N VAL A 195 21.79 6.50 -5.87
CA VAL A 195 20.54 6.42 -6.63
C VAL A 195 19.92 7.79 -6.79
N LEU A 196 20.40 8.51 -7.79
CA LEU A 196 19.94 9.87 -8.01
C LEU A 196 18.65 9.93 -8.85
N GLY A 197 18.26 8.85 -9.54
CA GLY A 197 17.11 8.80 -10.45
C GLY A 197 15.78 8.35 -9.83
N GLY A 198 15.82 7.72 -8.65
CA GLY A 198 14.65 7.08 -8.01
C GLY A 198 14.76 5.56 -7.92
N ILE A 199 13.82 4.96 -7.20
CA ILE A 199 13.87 3.53 -6.82
C ILE A 199 12.55 2.86 -7.16
N ILE A 200 12.65 1.72 -7.83
CA ILE A 200 11.52 0.84 -8.13
C ILE A 200 11.50 -0.29 -7.09
N HIS A 201 10.49 -0.30 -6.25
CA HIS A 201 10.22 -1.38 -5.31
C HIS A 201 9.22 -2.34 -5.94
N VAL A 202 9.65 -3.57 -6.21
CA VAL A 202 8.84 -4.60 -6.85
C VAL A 202 8.39 -5.61 -5.80
N TYR A 203 7.09 -5.87 -5.75
CA TYR A 203 6.47 -6.90 -4.94
C TYR A 203 5.87 -7.95 -5.86
N THR A 204 6.11 -9.23 -5.56
CA THR A 204 5.57 -10.34 -6.36
C THR A 204 5.25 -11.53 -5.48
N ASP A 205 4.20 -12.26 -5.83
CA ASP A 205 3.85 -13.57 -5.28
C ASP A 205 4.60 -14.72 -6.00
N GLY A 206 5.42 -14.41 -7.01
CA GLY A 206 6.14 -15.35 -7.86
C GLY A 206 5.39 -15.77 -9.12
N ASN A 207 4.07 -15.56 -9.17
CA ASN A 207 3.27 -15.83 -10.35
C ASN A 207 3.46 -14.70 -11.37
N ASN A 208 3.42 -15.05 -12.66
CA ASN A 208 3.54 -14.11 -13.78
C ASN A 208 4.75 -13.15 -13.71
N LEU A 209 5.84 -13.55 -13.04
CA LEU A 209 7.04 -12.71 -12.88
C LEU A 209 7.56 -12.17 -14.22
N LYS A 210 7.51 -12.97 -15.30
CA LYS A 210 7.95 -12.53 -16.63
C LYS A 210 7.12 -11.37 -17.19
N GLU A 211 5.80 -11.38 -16.99
CA GLU A 211 4.91 -10.32 -17.43
C GLU A 211 5.19 -9.04 -16.65
N LEU A 212 5.30 -9.15 -15.32
CA LEU A 212 5.65 -8.04 -14.44
C LEU A 212 6.99 -7.38 -14.84
N LEU A 213 8.01 -8.19 -15.12
CA LEU A 213 9.31 -7.69 -15.57
C LEU A 213 9.20 -6.98 -16.92
N ASN A 214 8.40 -7.50 -17.86
CA ASN A 214 8.17 -6.84 -19.15
C ASN A 214 7.39 -5.52 -19.01
N GLU A 215 6.42 -5.43 -18.12
CA GLU A 215 5.71 -4.18 -17.81
C GLU A 215 6.65 -3.12 -17.26
N ILE A 216 7.50 -3.48 -16.29
CA ILE A 216 8.53 -2.58 -15.75
C ILE A 216 9.47 -2.12 -16.87
N LYS A 217 9.88 -3.02 -17.76
CA LYS A 217 10.74 -2.68 -18.91
C LYS A 217 10.08 -1.69 -19.86
N ASN A 218 8.79 -1.86 -20.15
CA ASN A 218 8.06 -0.97 -21.05
C ASN A 218 7.85 0.42 -20.43
N LYS A 219 7.70 0.49 -19.10
CA LYS A 219 7.41 1.74 -18.39
C LYS A 219 8.66 2.55 -18.05
N PHE A 220 9.79 1.90 -17.81
CA PHE A 220 11.06 2.54 -17.43
C PHE A 220 12.14 2.18 -18.45
N GLU A 221 12.61 3.15 -19.26
CA GLU A 221 13.68 2.90 -20.24
C GLU A 221 14.97 2.39 -19.56
N PHE A 222 15.35 1.14 -19.87
CA PHE A 222 16.37 0.36 -19.15
C PHE A 222 17.81 0.88 -19.25
N LYS A 223 18.10 1.81 -20.17
CA LYS A 223 19.46 2.35 -20.38
C LYS A 223 20.05 3.08 -19.15
N ASN A 224 19.22 3.43 -18.16
CA ASN A 224 19.62 4.18 -16.97
C ASN A 224 19.46 3.40 -15.64
N LEU A 225 19.14 2.11 -15.68
CA LEU A 225 18.93 1.27 -14.49
C LEU A 225 20.26 0.70 -13.98
N SER A 226 20.62 1.01 -12.74
CA SER A 226 21.74 0.39 -12.03
C SER A 226 21.20 -0.41 -10.86
N VAL A 227 21.30 -1.72 -10.98
CA VAL A 227 20.79 -2.65 -9.99
C VAL A 227 21.51 -2.43 -8.66
N LEU A 228 20.77 -1.95 -7.67
CA LEU A 228 21.19 -2.05 -6.28
C LEU A 228 20.46 -3.23 -5.69
N GLU A 229 21.16 -4.35 -5.65
CA GLU A 229 20.74 -5.49 -4.85
C GLU A 229 20.68 -5.03 -3.40
N HIS A 230 19.47 -4.85 -2.86
CA HIS A 230 19.29 -4.83 -1.43
C HIS A 230 18.19 -5.81 -1.04
N GLN A 231 18.61 -7.06 -0.85
CA GLN A 231 17.94 -7.96 0.07
C GLN A 231 18.32 -7.53 1.49
N LYS A 232 17.33 -7.17 2.31
CA LYS A 232 17.40 -7.43 3.76
C LYS A 232 16.01 -7.42 4.39
N ASN A 233 15.75 -8.48 5.15
CA ASN A 233 14.68 -8.64 6.13
C ASN A 233 13.23 -8.72 5.63
N CYS A 234 12.97 -9.42 4.52
CA CYS A 234 11.64 -10.01 4.32
C CYS A 234 11.69 -11.48 4.74
N PHE A 235 10.75 -11.92 5.59
CA PHE A 235 10.59 -13.34 5.98
C PHE A 235 10.33 -14.26 4.77
N TYR A 236 9.97 -13.68 3.63
CA TYR A 236 9.75 -14.36 2.37
C TYR A 236 10.89 -14.02 1.41
N HIS A 237 11.65 -15.05 1.01
CA HIS A 237 12.73 -14.93 0.05
C HIS A 237 12.26 -15.30 -1.36
N LEU A 238 12.85 -14.66 -2.37
CA LEU A 238 12.72 -15.12 -3.76
C LEU A 238 13.42 -16.48 -3.92
N THR A 239 12.84 -17.34 -4.74
CA THR A 239 13.43 -18.64 -5.08
C THR A 239 14.63 -18.48 -6.02
N ASP A 240 15.53 -19.45 -6.04
CA ASP A 240 16.70 -19.42 -6.95
C ASP A 240 16.32 -19.31 -8.42
N SER A 241 15.18 -19.90 -8.81
CA SER A 241 14.65 -19.81 -10.18
C SER A 241 14.23 -18.37 -10.52
N GLU A 242 13.51 -17.70 -9.61
CA GLU A 242 13.09 -16.30 -9.78
C GLU A 242 14.31 -15.37 -9.79
N ILE A 243 15.28 -15.59 -8.89
CA ILE A 243 16.53 -14.84 -8.87
C ILE A 243 17.28 -15.00 -10.19
N LYS A 244 17.36 -16.22 -10.75
CA LYS A 244 17.97 -16.46 -12.07
C LYS A 244 17.20 -15.73 -13.18
N GLN A 245 15.86 -15.74 -13.16
CA GLN A 245 15.05 -15.02 -14.14
C GLN A 245 15.24 -13.51 -14.04
N ILE A 246 15.27 -12.95 -12.83
CA ILE A 246 15.54 -11.53 -12.58
C ILE A 246 16.95 -11.19 -13.06
N LYS A 247 17.97 -11.98 -12.68
CA LYS A 247 19.35 -11.78 -13.14
C LYS A 247 19.47 -11.86 -14.67
N TYR A 248 18.78 -12.79 -15.31
CA TYR A 248 18.74 -12.90 -16.77
C TYR A 248 18.06 -11.71 -17.45
N PHE A 249 16.93 -11.25 -16.88
CA PHE A 249 16.23 -10.07 -17.33
C PHE A 249 17.09 -8.81 -17.21
N LEU A 250 17.86 -8.70 -16.12
CA LEU A 250 18.80 -7.61 -15.86
C LEU A 250 20.05 -7.71 -16.76
N SER A 251 20.58 -8.91 -17.01
CA SER A 251 21.84 -9.10 -17.76
C SER A 251 21.69 -8.96 -19.27
N LYS A 252 20.49 -9.17 -19.83
CA LYS A 252 20.25 -9.10 -21.28
C LYS A 252 20.39 -7.70 -21.89
N ASN A 253 20.70 -6.68 -21.09
CA ASN A 253 20.75 -5.28 -21.51
C ASN A 253 21.96 -4.50 -20.93
N ASN A 254 23.00 -5.19 -20.48
CA ASN A 254 24.35 -4.59 -20.35
C ASN A 254 25.08 -4.68 -21.69
#